data_AF-A0A3M3ZL09-F1
#
_entry.id   AF-A0A3M3ZL09-F1
#
_cell.length_a   1.000
_cell.length_b   1.000
_cell.length_c   1.000
_cell.angle_alpha   90.00
_cell.angle_beta   90.00
_cell.angle_gamma   90.00
#
_symmetry.space_group_name_H-M   'P 1'
#
loop_
_entity.id
_entity.type
_entity.pdbx_description
1 polymer ?
#
loop_
_entity_poly.entity_id
_entity_poly.type
_entity_poly.pdbx_seq_one_letter_code
_entity_poly.pdbx_strand_id
1 'polypeptide(L)'
;MHNDNEMRYLTASYIDTLMSIGENSTRPLPPDSALLKKTTPAQRSRIYDYLNARNHWRRERNQVPQPATTSAGQYSALRGNPFEEPPGVRFARQDMDSKHSQMVSALGKPLHEEIEDDIETLEENSQGTLNGVGLGARGIHDLVRHEEMQAYLTQERSHLKRWTQRLDDITHDRVSLFTQGELYRSAWYFDPEHPDQLKRALAMELNCTRDLCRTDESLQKVGDYFHENPHYILPVFYGRLDLEFLRSKSASLLKWLDDMRNFSDGLADANRRIADISHIMGNHWTNSLNLEPAALPLHQAVNASYIPAVALRLERWLIEMQNRLNSPELRQHLDNFSRANNRAQRLGMLVALQQEAMTLRIADEADVQKFRDNFIRLNQLLAAEDDLIRQRNRITKLISRRALTADQHRDLLYERQYVNNQLLQTRNTRDALRRELEKAITPTGTPANGAIGVRLNISDPQLRALNDEIEKLRAGGLRGYATQGAAAAALKGSFFPLLAMCLQIGNLGEAWEVWKGAG
;
A
#
# COMPACT_ATOMS: atom_id res chain seq x y z
N MET A 1 21.79 16.69 -19.29
CA MET A 1 20.67 17.66 -19.36
C MET A 1 19.43 17.20 -18.59
N HIS A 2 18.69 16.13 -18.96
CA HIS A 2 17.48 15.73 -18.19
C HIS A 2 17.81 15.26 -16.75
N ASN A 3 18.88 14.50 -16.59
CA ASN A 3 19.36 13.99 -15.29
C ASN A 3 19.86 15.10 -14.34
N ASP A 4 20.35 16.22 -14.88
CA ASP A 4 20.92 17.32 -14.09
C ASP A 4 19.83 18.15 -13.41
N ASN A 5 18.68 18.33 -14.07
CA ASN A 5 17.55 19.07 -13.51
C ASN A 5 16.82 18.27 -12.43
N GLU A 6 16.66 16.96 -12.63
CA GLU A 6 16.10 16.07 -11.59
C GLU A 6 16.98 16.06 -10.34
N MET A 7 18.29 15.87 -10.50
CA MET A 7 19.24 15.92 -9.38
C MET A 7 19.26 17.28 -8.69
N ARG A 8 19.16 18.39 -9.44
CA ARG A 8 19.04 19.74 -8.87
C ARG A 8 17.75 19.92 -8.07
N TYR A 9 16.61 19.48 -8.60
CA TYR A 9 15.33 19.56 -7.90
C TYR A 9 15.34 18.69 -6.63
N LEU A 10 15.83 17.45 -6.71
CA LEU A 10 15.93 16.55 -5.56
C LEU A 10 16.85 17.12 -4.47
N THR A 11 18.01 17.64 -4.87
CA THR A 11 18.98 18.24 -3.94
C THR A 11 18.43 19.51 -3.32
N ALA A 12 17.85 20.40 -4.12
CA ALA A 12 17.22 21.62 -3.63
C ALA A 12 16.04 21.31 -2.69
N SER A 13 15.19 20.34 -3.04
CA SER A 13 14.08 19.91 -2.20
C SER A 13 14.57 19.29 -0.89
N TYR A 14 15.67 18.53 -0.91
CA TYR A 14 16.26 17.99 0.32
C TYR A 14 16.82 19.09 1.22
N ILE A 15 17.51 20.08 0.64
CA ILE A 15 17.98 21.25 1.38
C ILE A 15 16.78 22.03 1.96
N ASP A 16 15.71 22.24 1.21
CA ASP A 16 14.46 22.88 1.69
C ASP A 16 13.86 22.13 2.90
N THR A 17 13.91 20.80 2.92
CA THR A 17 13.48 20.00 4.09
C THR A 17 14.45 20.07 5.28
N LEU A 18 15.73 20.35 5.05
CA LEU A 18 16.70 20.58 6.14
C LEU A 18 16.56 21.99 6.74
N MET A 19 16.06 22.93 5.95
CA MET A 19 15.85 24.32 6.37
C MET A 19 14.55 24.53 7.15
N SER A 20 13.58 23.63 6.97
CA SER A 20 12.30 23.65 7.67
C SER A 20 12.31 22.74 8.89
N ILE A 21 11.80 23.25 10.01
CA ILE A 21 11.57 22.47 11.22
C ILE A 21 10.34 21.58 10.99
N GLY A 22 10.48 20.30 11.31
CA GLY A 22 9.44 19.28 11.26
C GLY A 22 9.77 18.09 12.15
N GLU A 23 9.01 16.99 12.02
CA GLU A 23 9.11 15.84 12.92
C GLU A 23 10.46 15.07 12.81
N ASN A 24 11.22 15.28 11.73
CA ASN A 24 12.57 14.73 11.59
C ASN A 24 13.65 15.59 12.28
N SER A 25 13.36 16.87 12.50
CA SER A 25 14.28 17.84 13.12
C SER A 25 14.23 17.83 14.66
N THR A 26 13.31 17.06 15.27
CA THR A 26 13.19 16.89 16.73
C THR A 26 14.06 15.77 17.30
N ARG A 27 14.79 15.04 16.45
CA ARG A 27 15.79 14.01 16.86
C ARG A 27 16.87 14.50 17.85
N PRO A 28 17.27 15.79 17.90
CA PRO A 28 18.22 16.29 18.89
C PRO A 28 17.61 16.44 20.30
N LEU A 29 16.27 16.43 20.45
CA LEU A 29 15.64 16.50 21.76
C LEU A 29 15.83 15.16 22.50
N PRO A 30 15.98 15.18 23.83
CA PRO A 30 15.95 13.97 24.64
C PRO A 30 14.66 13.16 24.35
N PRO A 31 14.74 11.82 24.26
CA PRO A 31 13.56 10.97 24.06
C PRO A 31 12.52 11.12 25.19
N ASP A 32 12.93 11.68 26.33
CA ASP A 32 12.09 12.00 27.47
C ASP A 32 11.50 13.42 27.47
N SER A 33 11.70 14.23 26.42
CA SER A 33 11.19 15.61 26.34
C SER A 33 9.67 15.70 26.53
N ALA A 34 9.24 16.73 27.27
CA ALA A 34 7.83 16.97 27.55
C ALA A 34 7.07 17.27 26.26
N LEU A 35 7.73 17.94 25.30
CA LEU A 35 7.21 18.17 23.95
C LEU A 35 6.82 16.86 23.24
N LEU A 36 7.63 15.80 23.25
CA LEU A 36 7.29 14.56 22.54
C LEU A 36 6.23 13.70 23.27
N LYS A 37 6.23 13.70 24.60
CA LYS A 37 5.32 12.86 25.41
C LYS A 37 3.93 13.45 25.58
N LYS A 38 3.82 14.78 25.67
CA LYS A 38 2.58 15.46 26.09
C LYS A 38 1.84 16.17 24.97
N THR A 39 2.41 16.25 23.76
CA THR A 39 1.75 16.88 22.61
C THR A 39 1.24 15.87 21.59
N THR A 40 0.12 16.20 20.96
CA THR A 40 -0.40 15.47 19.79
C THR A 40 0.35 15.85 18.50
N PRO A 41 0.31 15.02 17.44
CA PRO A 41 0.92 15.37 16.15
C PRO A 41 0.41 16.71 15.58
N ALA A 42 -0.88 17.01 15.77
CA ALA A 42 -1.47 18.27 15.35
C ALA A 42 -0.90 19.47 16.12
N GLN A 43 -0.69 19.33 17.44
CA GLN A 43 -0.06 20.38 18.27
C GLN A 43 1.41 20.58 17.89
N ARG A 44 2.16 19.50 17.64
CA ARG A 44 3.55 19.59 17.17
C ARG A 44 3.66 20.34 15.83
N SER A 45 2.75 20.06 14.90
CA SER A 45 2.69 20.79 13.62
C SER A 45 2.53 22.30 13.83
N ARG A 46 1.76 22.74 14.85
CA ARG A 46 1.59 24.18 15.14
C ARG A 46 2.84 24.81 15.75
N ILE A 47 3.59 24.07 16.56
CA ILE A 47 4.90 24.50 17.07
C ILE A 47 5.88 24.69 15.90
N TYR A 48 5.96 23.72 14.99
CA TYR A 48 6.84 23.80 13.82
C TYR A 48 6.46 24.96 12.89
N ASP A 49 5.18 25.18 12.64
CA ASP A 49 4.67 26.32 11.86
C ASP A 49 5.15 27.66 12.44
N TYR A 50 5.03 27.84 13.76
CA TYR A 50 5.47 29.06 14.44
C TYR A 50 6.98 29.25 14.32
N LEU A 51 7.78 28.23 14.62
CA LEU A 51 9.24 28.34 14.57
C LEU A 51 9.73 28.61 13.14
N ASN A 52 9.12 28.00 12.12
CA ASN A 52 9.41 28.29 10.72
C ASN A 52 9.04 29.73 10.34
N ALA A 53 7.90 30.25 10.79
CA ALA A 53 7.49 31.65 10.58
C ALA A 53 8.45 32.63 11.28
N ARG A 54 8.92 32.30 12.48
CA ARG A 54 9.91 33.07 13.23
C ARG A 54 11.28 33.09 12.53
N ASN A 55 11.73 31.95 12.01
CA ASN A 55 12.95 31.85 11.19
C ASN A 55 12.85 32.72 9.93
N HIS A 56 11.70 32.70 9.25
CA HIS A 56 11.42 33.55 8.09
C HIS A 56 11.47 35.04 8.46
N TRP A 57 10.80 35.45 9.54
CA TRP A 57 10.85 36.84 10.01
C TRP A 57 12.27 37.31 10.35
N ARG A 58 13.07 36.48 11.05
CA ARG A 58 14.48 36.81 11.37
C ARG A 58 15.30 37.05 10.10
N ARG A 59 15.05 36.26 9.04
CA ARG A 59 15.72 36.42 7.75
C ARG A 59 15.34 37.73 7.07
N GLU A 60 14.05 38.03 6.96
CA GLU A 60 13.56 39.28 6.38
C GLU A 60 14.08 40.50 7.16
N ARG A 61 14.14 40.40 8.49
CA ARG A 61 14.65 41.48 9.37
C ARG A 61 16.13 41.80 9.13
N ASN A 62 16.94 40.82 8.72
CA ASN A 62 18.36 41.03 8.48
C ASN A 62 18.66 41.71 7.13
N GLN A 63 17.65 41.99 6.31
CA GLN A 63 17.79 42.80 5.09
C GLN A 63 18.05 44.28 5.46
N VAL A 64 18.83 44.98 4.64
CA VAL A 64 19.26 46.37 4.90
C VAL A 64 18.05 47.29 5.04
N PRO A 65 17.98 48.14 6.10
CA PRO A 65 16.92 49.14 6.25
C PRO A 65 16.85 50.06 5.02
N GLN A 66 15.68 50.15 4.40
CA GLN A 66 15.47 51.09 3.29
C GLN A 66 15.18 52.49 3.85
N PRO A 67 15.80 53.55 3.30
CA PRO A 67 15.49 54.92 3.73
C PRO A 67 14.02 55.23 3.41
N ALA A 68 13.30 55.82 4.38
CA ALA A 68 11.91 56.20 4.19
C ALA A 68 11.77 57.17 3.00
N THR A 69 10.91 56.80 2.06
CA THR A 69 10.54 57.64 0.92
C THR A 69 9.24 58.38 1.22
N THR A 70 9.14 59.62 0.77
CA THR A 70 7.87 60.36 0.81
C THR A 70 6.88 59.76 -0.20
N SER A 71 5.59 60.09 -0.11
CA SER A 71 4.53 59.66 -1.05
C SER A 71 4.80 60.03 -2.52
N ALA A 72 5.79 60.89 -2.79
CA ALA A 72 6.26 61.29 -4.12
C ALA A 72 7.57 60.59 -4.55
N GLY A 73 8.06 59.59 -3.81
CA GLY A 73 9.26 58.81 -4.14
C GLY A 73 10.60 59.51 -3.89
N GLN A 74 10.62 60.67 -3.24
CA GLN A 74 11.85 61.39 -2.88
C GLN A 74 12.35 60.97 -1.49
N TYR A 75 13.68 60.86 -1.35
CA TYR A 75 14.35 60.64 -0.06
C TYR A 75 14.02 61.79 0.90
N SER A 76 13.48 61.47 2.08
CA SER A 76 13.20 62.48 3.11
C SER A 76 14.52 63.11 3.60
N ALA A 77 14.64 64.45 3.62
CA ALA A 77 15.85 65.17 4.03
C ALA A 77 15.86 65.59 5.51
N LEU A 78 14.98 65.01 6.34
CA LEU A 78 14.87 65.33 7.76
C LEU A 78 16.00 64.67 8.58
N ARG A 79 16.63 65.44 9.46
CA ARG A 79 17.68 64.96 10.37
C ARG A 79 17.04 63.99 11.37
N GLY A 80 17.31 62.69 11.20
CA GLY A 80 16.71 61.63 12.02
C GLY A 80 15.55 60.89 11.34
N ASN A 81 15.58 60.69 10.01
CA ASN A 81 14.60 59.86 9.32
C ASN A 81 14.36 58.51 10.04
N PRO A 82 13.11 58.18 10.41
CA PRO A 82 12.80 56.82 10.79
C PRO A 82 12.96 55.95 9.55
N PHE A 83 13.84 54.95 9.60
CA PHE A 83 13.81 53.88 8.62
C PHE A 83 12.44 53.21 8.71
N GLU A 84 11.70 53.15 7.60
CA GLU A 84 10.45 52.39 7.59
C GLU A 84 10.76 50.91 7.43
N GLU A 85 10.14 50.07 8.27
CA GLU A 85 10.25 48.61 8.11
C GLU A 85 9.72 48.21 6.72
N PRO A 86 10.51 47.48 5.92
CA PRO A 86 10.07 47.01 4.61
C PRO A 86 8.75 46.23 4.69
N PRO A 87 7.87 46.31 3.68
CA PRO A 87 6.61 45.57 3.66
C PRO A 87 6.78 44.06 3.92
N GLY A 88 7.83 43.44 3.39
CA GLY A 88 8.16 42.02 3.63
C GLY A 88 8.40 41.68 5.11
N VAL A 89 9.12 42.54 5.83
CA VAL A 89 9.37 42.39 7.28
C VAL A 89 8.06 42.51 8.06
N ARG A 90 7.17 43.42 7.67
CA ARG A 90 5.86 43.60 8.30
C ARG A 90 4.96 42.38 8.09
N PHE A 91 4.88 41.85 6.87
CA PHE A 91 4.10 40.65 6.57
C PHE A 91 4.65 39.42 7.30
N ALA A 92 5.97 39.23 7.33
CA ALA A 92 6.60 38.13 8.04
C ALA A 92 6.35 38.20 9.56
N ARG A 93 6.33 39.42 10.14
CA ARG A 93 5.98 39.62 11.56
C ARG A 93 4.52 39.24 11.83
N GLN A 94 3.59 39.71 10.99
CA GLN A 94 2.17 39.38 11.15
C GLN A 94 1.88 37.88 11.03
N ASP A 95 2.55 37.19 10.09
CA ASP A 95 2.43 35.74 9.95
C ASP A 95 2.97 35.01 11.20
N MET A 96 4.15 35.41 11.68
CA MET A 96 4.72 34.88 12.93
C MET A 96 3.77 35.09 14.12
N ASP A 97 3.22 36.30 14.32
CA ASP A 97 2.31 36.61 15.43
C ASP A 97 1.01 35.79 15.34
N SER A 98 0.49 35.59 14.12
CA SER A 98 -0.67 34.74 13.84
C SER A 98 -0.40 33.28 14.19
N LYS A 99 0.75 32.73 13.75
CA LYS A 99 1.16 31.35 14.03
C LYS A 99 1.46 31.12 15.51
N HIS A 100 2.06 32.09 16.18
CA HIS A 100 2.26 32.07 17.64
C HIS A 100 0.93 31.97 18.38
N SER A 101 -0.04 32.82 18.01
CA SER A 101 -1.38 32.81 18.61
C SER A 101 -2.11 31.48 18.40
N GLN A 102 -2.00 30.88 17.21
CA GLN A 102 -2.55 29.56 16.90
C GLN A 102 -1.88 28.45 17.72
N MET A 103 -0.56 28.50 17.89
CA MET A 103 0.20 27.55 18.70
C MET A 103 -0.22 27.62 20.17
N VAL A 104 -0.22 28.82 20.78
CA VAL A 104 -0.64 29.02 22.18
C VAL A 104 -2.09 28.58 22.41
N SER A 105 -2.99 28.86 21.45
CA SER A 105 -4.38 28.39 21.52
C SER A 105 -4.52 26.87 21.43
N ALA A 106 -3.68 26.19 20.63
CA ALA A 106 -3.75 24.74 20.44
C ALA A 106 -3.13 23.95 21.61
N LEU A 107 -2.11 24.52 22.25
CA LEU A 107 -1.45 23.94 23.42
C LEU A 107 -2.21 24.26 24.72
N GLY A 108 -2.77 25.47 24.82
CA GLY A 108 -3.24 26.04 26.07
C GLY A 108 -2.07 26.57 26.93
N LYS A 109 -2.34 27.60 27.73
CA LYS A 109 -1.34 28.24 28.61
C LYS A 109 -0.52 27.26 29.48
N PRO A 110 -1.11 26.29 30.20
CA PRO A 110 -0.33 25.46 31.12
C PRO A 110 0.62 24.50 30.39
N LEU A 111 0.23 23.99 29.22
CA LEU A 111 1.08 23.10 28.44
C LEU A 111 2.16 23.89 27.70
N HIS A 112 1.86 25.11 27.25
CA HIS A 112 2.83 26.01 26.62
C HIS A 112 3.96 26.39 27.58
N GLU A 113 3.63 26.82 28.80
CA GLU A 113 4.62 27.15 29.85
C GLU A 113 5.48 25.93 30.23
N GLU A 114 4.91 24.72 30.22
CA GLU A 114 5.66 23.50 30.55
C GLU A 114 6.68 23.09 29.47
N ILE A 115 6.42 23.41 28.19
CA ILE A 115 7.29 23.01 27.07
C ILE A 115 8.06 24.17 26.46
N GLU A 116 8.04 25.35 27.08
CA GLU A 116 8.68 26.58 26.57
C GLU A 116 10.19 26.38 26.35
N ASP A 117 10.87 25.76 27.31
CA ASP A 117 12.31 25.44 27.22
C ASP A 117 12.61 24.47 26.05
N ASP A 118 11.73 23.49 25.80
CA ASP A 118 11.85 22.56 24.67
C ASP A 118 11.68 23.31 23.33
N ILE A 119 10.78 24.29 23.27
CA ILE A 119 10.55 25.14 22.09
C ILE A 119 11.75 26.06 21.85
N GLU A 120 12.31 26.69 22.88
CA GLU A 120 13.53 27.51 22.77
C GLU A 120 14.71 26.66 22.31
N THR A 121 14.90 25.47 22.88
CA THR A 121 15.97 24.54 22.47
C THR A 121 15.84 24.16 20.99
N LEU A 122 14.62 23.91 20.49
CA LEU A 122 14.38 23.65 19.07
C LEU A 122 14.70 24.87 18.20
N GLU A 123 14.36 26.08 18.66
CA GLU A 123 14.69 27.31 17.95
C GLU A 123 16.21 27.52 17.85
N GLU A 124 16.92 27.39 18.96
CA GLU A 124 18.38 27.57 19.01
C GLU A 124 19.09 26.57 18.09
N ASN A 125 18.68 25.31 18.12
CA ASN A 125 19.21 24.27 17.23
C ASN A 125 18.92 24.57 15.76
N SER A 126 17.72 25.04 15.45
CA SER A 126 17.33 25.46 14.10
C SER A 126 18.18 26.64 13.63
N GLN A 127 18.36 27.66 14.46
CA GLN A 127 19.19 28.82 14.16
C GLN A 127 20.66 28.44 13.96
N GLY A 128 21.19 27.56 14.81
CA GLY A 128 22.53 27.02 14.66
C GLY A 128 22.74 26.23 13.37
N THR A 129 21.71 25.51 12.90
CA THR A 129 21.74 24.78 11.63
C THR A 129 21.67 25.74 10.43
N LEU A 130 20.81 26.75 10.51
CA LEU A 130 20.60 27.71 9.43
C LEU A 130 21.78 28.68 9.24
N ASN A 131 22.37 29.17 10.33
CA ASN A 131 23.39 30.23 10.33
C ASN A 131 24.79 29.77 10.77
N GLY A 132 24.93 28.54 11.29
CA GLY A 132 26.17 28.06 11.90
C GLY A 132 26.26 28.38 13.40
N VAL A 133 26.97 27.55 14.15
CA VAL A 133 27.21 27.74 15.59
C VAL A 133 28.68 28.13 15.83
N GLY A 134 28.91 29.37 16.28
CA GLY A 134 30.24 29.87 16.65
C GLY A 134 31.00 30.62 15.54
N LEU A 135 32.15 31.19 15.88
CA LEU A 135 32.99 31.97 14.97
C LEU A 135 33.56 31.08 13.86
N GLY A 136 33.15 31.35 12.60
CA GLY A 136 33.68 30.67 11.42
C GLY A 136 32.93 29.41 10.98
N ALA A 137 31.92 28.95 11.75
CA ALA A 137 31.04 27.89 11.31
C ALA A 137 30.05 28.42 10.26
N ARG A 138 29.88 27.68 9.16
CA ARG A 138 28.95 28.02 8.07
C ARG A 138 27.63 27.28 8.27
N GLY A 139 26.52 28.02 8.24
CA GLY A 139 25.18 27.44 8.23
C GLY A 139 24.71 27.05 6.83
N ILE A 140 23.53 26.44 6.72
CA ILE A 140 22.91 26.14 5.41
C ILE A 140 22.80 27.40 4.53
N HIS A 141 22.52 28.55 5.13
CA HIS A 141 22.44 29.83 4.42
C HIS A 141 23.76 30.26 3.75
N ASP A 142 24.91 29.88 4.31
CA ASP A 142 26.22 30.21 3.76
C ASP A 142 26.70 29.19 2.71
N LEU A 143 26.19 27.96 2.81
CA LEU A 143 26.56 26.84 1.93
C LEU A 143 25.74 26.83 0.63
N VAL A 144 24.59 27.49 0.61
CA VAL A 144 23.62 27.42 -0.49
C VAL A 144 23.19 28.81 -0.90
N ARG A 145 23.05 29.03 -2.21
CA ARG A 145 22.41 30.23 -2.77
C ARG A 145 20.90 30.15 -2.55
N HIS A 146 20.46 30.40 -1.33
CA HIS A 146 19.10 30.15 -0.86
C HIS A 146 18.03 30.84 -1.72
N GLU A 147 18.20 32.10 -2.09
CA GLU A 147 17.22 32.84 -2.89
C GLU A 147 17.07 32.26 -4.30
N GLU A 148 18.20 31.96 -4.96
CA GLU A 148 18.22 31.32 -6.28
C GLU A 148 17.57 29.92 -6.22
N MET A 149 17.89 29.16 -5.17
CA MET A 149 17.32 27.82 -4.94
C MET A 149 15.80 27.90 -4.72
N GLN A 150 15.32 28.84 -3.90
CA GLN A 150 13.90 28.97 -3.58
C GLN A 150 13.10 29.45 -4.80
N ALA A 151 13.65 30.39 -5.58
CA ALA A 151 13.05 30.82 -6.84
C ALA A 151 12.94 29.64 -7.83
N TYR A 152 14.02 28.85 -7.97
CA TYR A 152 14.03 27.65 -8.79
C TYR A 152 12.97 26.62 -8.32
N LEU A 153 12.94 26.28 -7.03
CA LEU A 153 11.96 25.33 -6.48
C LEU A 153 10.52 25.80 -6.68
N THR A 154 10.26 27.10 -6.48
CA THR A 154 8.92 27.67 -6.68
C THR A 154 8.49 27.56 -8.13
N GLN A 155 9.39 27.84 -9.07
CA GLN A 155 9.15 27.68 -10.50
C GLN A 155 8.90 26.21 -10.86
N GLU A 156 9.76 25.29 -10.46
CA GLU A 156 9.59 23.86 -10.75
C GLU A 156 8.33 23.28 -10.12
N ARG A 157 7.99 23.63 -8.87
CA ARG A 157 6.73 23.25 -8.22
C ARG A 157 5.52 23.76 -9.00
N SER A 158 5.59 24.98 -9.56
CA SER A 158 4.52 25.52 -10.42
C SER A 158 4.37 24.73 -11.71
N HIS A 159 5.49 24.32 -12.33
CA HIS A 159 5.48 23.47 -13.52
C HIS A 159 4.90 22.09 -13.22
N LEU A 160 5.36 21.44 -12.14
CA LEU A 160 4.84 20.15 -11.69
C LEU A 160 3.34 20.24 -11.41
N LYS A 161 2.86 21.26 -10.70
CA LYS A 161 1.44 21.49 -10.45
C LYS A 161 0.64 21.57 -11.76
N ARG A 162 1.15 22.31 -12.75
CA ARG A 162 0.51 22.42 -14.08
C ARG A 162 0.46 21.07 -14.79
N TRP A 163 1.55 20.30 -14.75
CA TRP A 163 1.61 18.97 -15.38
C TRP A 163 0.68 17.97 -14.69
N THR A 164 0.65 17.97 -13.35
CA THR A 164 -0.28 17.13 -12.58
C THR A 164 -1.72 17.47 -12.91
N GLN A 165 -2.10 18.75 -12.94
CA GLN A 165 -3.46 19.16 -13.32
C GLN A 165 -3.81 18.68 -14.74
N ARG A 166 -2.90 18.82 -15.71
CA ARG A 166 -3.14 18.33 -17.06
C ARG A 166 -3.32 16.82 -17.11
N LEU A 167 -2.57 16.07 -16.30
CA LEU A 167 -2.75 14.63 -16.17
C LEU A 167 -4.07 14.28 -15.47
N ASP A 168 -4.54 15.10 -14.51
CA ASP A 168 -5.88 15.02 -13.92
C ASP A 168 -6.97 15.17 -14.97
N ASP A 169 -6.89 16.20 -15.80
CA ASP A 169 -7.87 16.45 -16.86
C ASP A 169 -7.88 15.31 -17.90
N ILE A 170 -6.70 14.81 -18.31
CA ILE A 170 -6.58 13.67 -19.24
C ILE A 170 -7.16 12.38 -18.63
N THR A 171 -6.84 12.08 -17.36
CA THR A 171 -7.40 10.92 -16.67
C THR A 171 -8.93 11.04 -16.59
N HIS A 172 -9.44 12.22 -16.25
CA HIS A 172 -10.89 12.45 -16.16
C HIS A 172 -11.59 12.20 -17.51
N ASP A 173 -11.07 12.75 -18.60
CA ASP A 173 -11.62 12.56 -19.94
C ASP A 173 -11.59 11.08 -20.36
N ARG A 174 -10.46 10.39 -20.18
CA ARG A 174 -10.35 8.96 -20.48
C ARG A 174 -11.34 8.12 -19.68
N VAL A 175 -11.47 8.37 -18.37
CA VAL A 175 -12.44 7.66 -17.52
C VAL A 175 -13.86 7.91 -18.00
N SER A 176 -14.19 9.15 -18.38
CA SER A 176 -15.51 9.49 -18.92
C SER A 176 -15.79 8.72 -20.21
N LEU A 177 -14.90 8.79 -21.20
CA LEU A 177 -15.05 8.09 -22.49
C LEU A 177 -15.12 6.57 -22.33
N PHE A 178 -14.35 6.02 -21.38
CA PHE A 178 -14.33 4.59 -21.09
C PHE A 178 -15.64 4.13 -20.45
N THR A 179 -16.06 4.78 -19.36
CA THR A 179 -17.24 4.37 -18.57
C THR A 179 -18.57 4.69 -19.24
N GLN A 180 -18.61 5.63 -20.19
CA GLN A 180 -19.78 5.88 -21.04
C GLN A 180 -19.88 4.92 -22.24
N GLY A 181 -18.86 4.09 -22.45
CA GLY A 181 -18.76 3.17 -23.57
C GLY A 181 -18.43 3.82 -24.92
N GLU A 182 -18.06 5.10 -24.93
CA GLU A 182 -17.71 5.85 -26.15
C GLU A 182 -16.46 5.28 -26.83
N LEU A 183 -15.49 4.82 -26.03
CA LEU A 183 -14.32 4.09 -26.53
C LEU A 183 -14.75 2.88 -27.39
N TYR A 184 -15.64 2.05 -26.85
CA TYR A 184 -16.07 0.80 -27.49
C TYR A 184 -16.92 1.07 -28.72
N ARG A 185 -17.80 2.08 -28.68
CA ARG A 185 -18.61 2.50 -29.83
C ARG A 185 -17.76 3.05 -30.96
N SER A 186 -16.65 3.70 -30.65
CA SER A 186 -15.76 4.32 -31.64
C SER A 186 -14.78 3.34 -32.27
N ALA A 187 -14.55 2.18 -31.65
CA ALA A 187 -13.51 1.22 -32.02
C ALA A 187 -14.01 0.01 -32.82
N TRP A 188 -15.24 0.05 -33.32
CA TRP A 188 -15.93 -1.06 -34.01
C TRP A 188 -15.26 -1.54 -35.31
N TYR A 189 -14.37 -0.73 -35.90
CA TYR A 189 -13.80 -0.96 -37.23
C TYR A 189 -12.61 -1.94 -37.25
N PHE A 190 -12.11 -2.36 -36.09
CA PHE A 190 -11.05 -3.36 -36.01
C PHE A 190 -11.63 -4.78 -36.10
N ASP A 191 -11.13 -5.59 -37.02
CA ASP A 191 -11.44 -7.02 -37.05
C ASP A 191 -10.41 -7.84 -36.26
N PRO A 192 -10.78 -8.42 -35.10
CA PRO A 192 -9.86 -9.17 -34.26
C PRO A 192 -9.40 -10.50 -34.86
N GLU A 193 -10.02 -11.01 -35.93
CA GLU A 193 -9.54 -12.22 -36.62
C GLU A 193 -8.31 -11.96 -37.49
N HIS A 194 -8.07 -10.71 -37.90
CA HIS A 194 -6.88 -10.34 -38.66
C HIS A 194 -5.73 -9.99 -37.69
N PRO A 195 -4.61 -10.73 -37.66
CA PRO A 195 -3.56 -10.56 -36.64
C PRO A 195 -3.00 -9.14 -36.52
N ASP A 196 -2.85 -8.44 -37.66
CA ASP A 196 -2.36 -7.06 -37.67
C ASP A 196 -3.40 -6.06 -37.15
N GLN A 197 -4.68 -6.31 -37.40
CA GLN A 197 -5.76 -5.48 -36.88
C GLN A 197 -5.96 -5.71 -35.38
N LEU A 198 -5.85 -6.96 -34.91
CA LEU A 198 -5.84 -7.30 -33.48
C LEU A 198 -4.72 -6.55 -32.73
N LYS A 199 -3.49 -6.56 -33.25
CA LYS A 199 -2.36 -5.81 -32.65
C LYS A 199 -2.64 -4.31 -32.59
N ARG A 200 -3.20 -3.74 -33.67
CA ARG A 200 -3.56 -2.31 -33.71
C ARG A 200 -4.70 -1.98 -32.75
N ALA A 201 -5.70 -2.86 -32.62
CA ALA A 201 -6.79 -2.72 -31.67
C ALA A 201 -6.28 -2.72 -30.23
N LEU A 202 -5.44 -3.69 -29.87
CA LEU A 202 -4.80 -3.76 -28.55
C LEU A 202 -3.92 -2.53 -28.26
N ALA A 203 -3.15 -2.06 -29.24
CA ALA A 203 -2.35 -0.84 -29.07
C ALA A 203 -3.22 0.41 -28.88
N MET A 204 -4.33 0.52 -29.62
CA MET A 204 -5.30 1.61 -29.45
C MET A 204 -5.96 1.55 -28.07
N GLU A 205 -6.44 0.37 -27.66
CA GLU A 205 -7.06 0.16 -26.35
C GLU A 205 -6.09 0.50 -25.23
N LEU A 206 -4.83 0.06 -25.32
CA LEU A 206 -3.79 0.41 -24.35
C LEU A 206 -3.61 1.92 -24.22
N ASN A 207 -3.58 2.65 -25.34
CA ASN A 207 -3.43 4.11 -25.31
C ASN A 207 -4.65 4.82 -24.71
N CYS A 208 -5.84 4.24 -24.82
CA CYS A 208 -7.06 4.77 -24.23
C CYS A 208 -7.22 4.41 -22.75
N THR A 209 -6.72 3.23 -22.36
CA THR A 209 -6.84 2.69 -20.99
C THR A 209 -5.66 3.04 -20.09
N ARG A 210 -4.52 3.49 -20.64
CA ARG A 210 -3.41 4.01 -19.86
C ARG A 210 -3.88 5.14 -18.95
N ASP A 211 -3.34 5.19 -17.74
CA ASP A 211 -3.61 6.24 -16.75
C ASP A 211 -5.07 6.28 -16.21
N LEU A 212 -5.90 5.26 -16.52
CA LEU A 212 -7.25 5.12 -15.93
C LEU A 212 -7.20 4.97 -14.41
N CYS A 213 -6.18 4.30 -13.88
CA CYS A 213 -6.04 4.00 -12.47
C CYS A 213 -5.12 4.98 -11.71
N ARG A 214 -4.99 6.23 -12.16
CA ARG A 214 -4.04 7.21 -11.57
C ARG A 214 -4.52 7.84 -10.26
N THR A 215 -5.83 8.04 -10.10
CA THR A 215 -6.43 8.69 -8.92
C THR A 215 -7.39 7.75 -8.22
N ASP A 216 -7.67 8.00 -6.94
CA ASP A 216 -8.62 7.18 -6.17
C ASP A 216 -10.04 7.25 -6.75
N GLU A 217 -10.46 8.42 -7.24
CA GLU A 217 -11.75 8.61 -7.92
C GLU A 217 -11.83 7.79 -9.21
N SER A 218 -10.77 7.83 -10.02
CA SER A 218 -10.73 7.11 -11.29
C SER A 218 -10.69 5.59 -11.08
N LEU A 219 -9.90 5.10 -10.11
CA LEU A 219 -9.88 3.71 -9.67
C LEU A 219 -11.29 3.21 -9.31
N GLN A 220 -12.03 3.99 -8.51
CA GLN A 220 -13.37 3.62 -8.09
C GLN A 220 -14.35 3.58 -9.25
N LYS A 221 -14.41 4.64 -10.07
CA LYS A 221 -15.31 4.72 -11.23
C LYS A 221 -15.09 3.58 -12.22
N VAL A 222 -13.83 3.29 -12.54
CA VAL A 222 -13.48 2.20 -13.46
C VAL A 222 -13.81 0.84 -12.84
N GLY A 223 -13.55 0.65 -11.55
CA GLY A 223 -13.86 -0.59 -10.83
C GLY A 223 -15.36 -0.88 -10.77
N ASP A 224 -16.17 0.16 -10.54
CA ASP A 224 -17.63 0.08 -10.53
C ASP A 224 -18.17 -0.21 -11.94
N TYR A 225 -17.63 0.44 -12.99
CA TYR A 225 -17.99 0.14 -14.37
C TYR A 225 -17.73 -1.32 -14.74
N PHE A 226 -16.57 -1.87 -14.36
CA PHE A 226 -16.23 -3.28 -14.59
C PHE A 226 -17.07 -4.24 -13.75
N HIS A 227 -17.58 -3.80 -12.60
CA HIS A 227 -18.52 -4.60 -11.82
C HIS A 227 -19.87 -4.77 -12.54
N GLU A 228 -20.31 -3.73 -13.25
CA GLU A 228 -21.53 -3.74 -14.05
C GLU A 228 -21.32 -4.41 -15.41
N ASN A 229 -20.14 -4.21 -16.02
CA ASN A 229 -19.81 -4.69 -17.37
C ASN A 229 -18.53 -5.54 -17.38
N PRO A 230 -18.53 -6.73 -16.73
CA PRO A 230 -17.31 -7.51 -16.51
C PRO A 230 -16.68 -8.06 -17.79
N HIS A 231 -17.46 -8.26 -18.86
CA HIS A 231 -16.96 -8.79 -20.13
C HIS A 231 -15.93 -7.87 -20.81
N TYR A 232 -15.92 -6.57 -20.49
CA TYR A 232 -14.93 -5.62 -21.02
C TYR A 232 -13.52 -5.77 -20.43
N ILE A 233 -13.32 -6.65 -19.44
CA ILE A 233 -11.95 -7.02 -19.02
C ILE A 233 -11.23 -7.92 -20.04
N LEU A 234 -11.94 -8.35 -21.08
CA LEU A 234 -11.37 -9.05 -22.22
C LEU A 234 -10.99 -8.00 -23.27
N PRO A 235 -9.70 -7.73 -23.48
CA PRO A 235 -9.26 -6.76 -24.48
C PRO A 235 -9.87 -7.05 -25.85
N VAL A 236 -10.22 -5.99 -26.57
CA VAL A 236 -10.83 -6.05 -27.92
C VAL A 236 -12.19 -6.77 -27.95
N PHE A 237 -12.87 -6.93 -26.81
CA PHE A 237 -14.26 -7.44 -26.78
C PHE A 237 -15.21 -6.65 -27.72
N TYR A 238 -14.95 -5.36 -27.92
CA TYR A 238 -15.72 -4.49 -28.81
C TYR A 238 -15.46 -4.74 -30.31
N GLY A 239 -14.36 -5.39 -30.70
CA GLY A 239 -14.00 -5.62 -32.11
C GLY A 239 -15.01 -6.48 -32.86
N ARG A 240 -15.87 -7.18 -32.11
CA ARG A 240 -17.12 -7.78 -32.61
C ARG A 240 -18.22 -7.48 -31.63
N LEU A 241 -18.64 -6.21 -31.57
CA LEU A 241 -19.80 -5.75 -30.82
C LEU A 241 -20.99 -6.68 -31.09
N ASP A 242 -21.11 -7.71 -30.25
CA ASP A 242 -22.10 -8.74 -30.38
C ASP A 242 -23.34 -8.24 -29.63
N LEU A 243 -24.16 -7.47 -30.35
CA LEU A 243 -25.43 -6.98 -29.83
C LEU A 243 -26.32 -8.15 -29.36
N GLU A 244 -26.16 -9.35 -29.93
CA GLU A 244 -26.85 -10.55 -29.48
C GLU A 244 -26.32 -11.01 -28.11
N PHE A 245 -24.99 -11.01 -27.92
CA PHE A 245 -24.39 -11.24 -26.61
C PHE A 245 -24.91 -10.22 -25.58
N LEU A 246 -24.85 -8.93 -25.90
CA LEU A 246 -25.28 -7.87 -24.97
C LEU A 246 -26.76 -7.98 -24.62
N ARG A 247 -27.62 -8.44 -25.55
CA ARG A 247 -29.07 -8.59 -25.33
C ARG A 247 -29.45 -9.90 -24.65
N SER A 248 -28.76 -11.01 -24.92
CA SER A 248 -29.21 -12.35 -24.52
C SER A 248 -28.26 -13.12 -23.61
N LYS A 249 -26.94 -12.88 -23.69
CA LYS A 249 -25.92 -13.65 -22.97
C LYS A 249 -25.31 -12.89 -21.79
N SER A 250 -25.30 -11.57 -21.82
CA SER A 250 -24.75 -10.72 -20.76
C SER A 250 -25.39 -10.99 -19.39
N ALA A 251 -26.72 -11.10 -19.32
CA ALA A 251 -27.44 -11.41 -18.09
C ALA A 251 -27.10 -12.80 -17.55
N SER A 252 -26.93 -13.79 -18.44
CA SER A 252 -26.51 -15.14 -18.08
C SER A 252 -25.08 -15.16 -17.51
N LEU A 253 -24.16 -14.40 -18.11
CA LEU A 253 -22.81 -14.21 -17.58
C LEU A 253 -22.84 -13.56 -16.19
N LEU A 254 -23.61 -12.47 -16.04
CA LEU A 254 -23.71 -11.75 -14.76
C LEU A 254 -24.25 -12.64 -13.65
N LYS A 255 -25.35 -13.36 -13.91
CA LYS A 255 -25.92 -14.34 -12.98
C LYS A 255 -24.89 -15.39 -12.60
N TRP A 256 -24.18 -15.93 -13.59
CA TRP A 256 -23.17 -16.94 -13.36
C TRP A 256 -22.00 -16.41 -12.49
N LEU A 257 -21.54 -15.19 -12.75
CA LEU A 257 -20.49 -14.54 -11.94
C LEU A 257 -20.98 -14.28 -10.52
N ASP A 258 -22.27 -14.02 -10.31
CA ASP A 258 -22.86 -13.87 -8.97
C ASP A 258 -23.04 -15.20 -8.24
N ASP A 259 -23.36 -16.29 -8.95
CA ASP A 259 -23.40 -17.64 -8.38
C ASP A 259 -21.99 -18.09 -7.94
N MET A 260 -20.95 -17.63 -8.64
CA MET A 260 -19.53 -17.82 -8.29
C MET A 260 -19.06 -17.06 -7.04
N ARG A 261 -19.91 -16.22 -6.45
CA ARG A 261 -19.53 -15.39 -5.30
C ARG A 261 -19.16 -16.24 -4.08
N ASN A 262 -19.75 -17.42 -3.95
CA ASN A 262 -19.45 -18.36 -2.88
C ASN A 262 -18.22 -19.20 -3.29
N PHE A 263 -17.14 -19.05 -2.53
CA PHE A 263 -15.83 -19.60 -2.85
C PHE A 263 -15.83 -21.13 -3.01
N SER A 264 -16.32 -21.87 -2.02
CA SER A 264 -16.32 -23.35 -2.03
C SER A 264 -17.22 -23.92 -3.13
N ASP A 265 -18.48 -23.49 -3.17
CA ASP A 265 -19.50 -24.06 -4.04
C ASP A 265 -19.30 -23.65 -5.51
N GLY A 266 -18.79 -22.43 -5.73
CA GLY A 266 -18.46 -21.92 -7.05
C GLY A 266 -17.25 -22.62 -7.68
N LEU A 267 -16.31 -23.11 -6.86
CA LEU A 267 -15.07 -23.73 -7.32
C LEU A 267 -15.14 -25.27 -7.45
N ALA A 268 -16.01 -25.94 -6.69
CA ALA A 268 -16.21 -27.39 -6.78
C ALA A 268 -16.58 -27.87 -8.20
N ASP A 269 -17.24 -27.00 -8.96
CA ASP A 269 -17.67 -27.21 -10.33
C ASP A 269 -16.87 -26.40 -11.36
N ALA A 270 -15.77 -25.73 -10.96
CA ALA A 270 -15.06 -24.76 -11.80
C ALA A 270 -14.71 -25.29 -13.20
N ASN A 271 -14.27 -26.54 -13.31
CA ASN A 271 -13.95 -27.16 -14.61
C ASN A 271 -15.18 -27.34 -15.51
N ARG A 272 -16.34 -27.75 -14.96
CA ARG A 272 -17.59 -27.80 -15.75
C ARG A 272 -18.02 -26.40 -16.15
N ARG A 273 -17.92 -25.45 -15.22
CA ARG A 273 -18.41 -24.09 -15.41
C ARG A 273 -17.54 -23.26 -16.35
N ILE A 274 -16.24 -23.56 -16.48
CA ILE A 274 -15.36 -23.00 -17.51
C ILE A 274 -15.89 -23.32 -18.91
N ALA A 275 -16.42 -24.54 -19.13
CA ALA A 275 -17.04 -24.91 -20.40
C ALA A 275 -18.32 -24.10 -20.66
N ASP A 276 -19.15 -23.89 -19.63
CA ASP A 276 -20.36 -23.07 -19.72
C ASP A 276 -20.05 -21.62 -20.10
N ILE A 277 -19.02 -21.02 -19.50
CA ILE A 277 -18.57 -19.67 -19.87
C ILE A 277 -18.02 -19.65 -21.28
N SER A 278 -17.24 -20.66 -21.66
CA SER A 278 -16.69 -20.72 -23.01
C SER A 278 -17.82 -20.71 -24.05
N HIS A 279 -18.94 -21.36 -23.75
CA HIS A 279 -20.16 -21.30 -24.56
C HIS A 279 -20.87 -19.93 -24.50
N ILE A 280 -20.99 -19.31 -23.32
CA ILE A 280 -21.62 -17.99 -23.13
C ILE A 280 -20.82 -16.89 -23.86
N MET A 281 -19.50 -16.90 -23.72
CA MET A 281 -18.59 -15.89 -24.24
C MET A 281 -18.21 -16.11 -25.71
N GLY A 282 -18.32 -17.35 -26.21
CA GLY A 282 -18.10 -17.68 -27.62
C GLY A 282 -16.72 -17.25 -28.12
N ASN A 283 -16.68 -16.66 -29.31
CA ASN A 283 -15.43 -16.28 -29.98
C ASN A 283 -14.60 -15.24 -29.22
N HIS A 284 -15.22 -14.39 -28.41
CA HIS A 284 -14.52 -13.39 -27.59
C HIS A 284 -13.63 -14.02 -26.51
N TRP A 285 -14.08 -15.15 -25.97
CA TRP A 285 -13.28 -15.96 -25.05
C TRP A 285 -12.05 -16.51 -25.75
N THR A 286 -12.25 -17.18 -26.89
CA THR A 286 -11.19 -17.79 -27.67
C THR A 286 -10.16 -16.77 -28.14
N ASN A 287 -10.58 -15.60 -28.62
CA ASN A 287 -9.67 -14.57 -29.15
C ASN A 287 -8.84 -13.87 -28.06
N SER A 288 -9.32 -13.82 -26.83
CA SER A 288 -8.57 -13.25 -25.69
C SER A 288 -7.60 -14.26 -25.06
N LEU A 289 -7.87 -15.55 -25.24
CA LEU A 289 -7.09 -16.64 -24.63
C LEU A 289 -6.07 -17.25 -25.60
N ASN A 290 -6.41 -17.39 -26.88
CA ASN A 290 -5.57 -18.01 -27.92
C ASN A 290 -4.90 -16.94 -28.78
N LEU A 291 -4.02 -16.16 -28.17
CA LEU A 291 -3.30 -15.07 -28.85
C LEU A 291 -2.00 -15.56 -29.49
N GLU A 292 -1.64 -14.99 -30.63
CA GLU A 292 -0.30 -15.12 -31.17
C GLU A 292 0.74 -14.54 -30.19
N PRO A 293 1.96 -15.12 -30.08
CA PRO A 293 3.00 -14.64 -29.17
C PRO A 293 3.32 -13.14 -29.30
N ALA A 294 3.16 -12.58 -30.51
CA ALA A 294 3.41 -11.17 -30.78
C ALA A 294 2.33 -10.21 -30.23
N ALA A 295 1.10 -10.70 -29.98
CA ALA A 295 0.00 -9.90 -29.42
C ALA A 295 -0.07 -9.95 -27.89
N LEU A 296 0.51 -10.99 -27.28
CA LEU A 296 0.46 -11.24 -25.84
C LEU A 296 0.97 -10.05 -24.98
N PRO A 297 2.11 -9.38 -25.30
CA PRO A 297 2.58 -8.27 -24.48
C PRO A 297 1.62 -7.07 -24.46
N LEU A 298 0.97 -6.77 -25.59
CA LEU A 298 0.00 -5.68 -25.65
C LEU A 298 -1.28 -6.04 -24.88
N HIS A 299 -1.76 -7.28 -25.01
CA HIS A 299 -2.89 -7.77 -24.24
C HIS A 299 -2.64 -7.69 -22.72
N GLN A 300 -1.47 -8.14 -22.26
CA GLN A 300 -1.08 -8.03 -20.86
C GLN A 300 -0.99 -6.56 -20.41
N ALA A 301 -0.44 -5.67 -21.25
CA ALA A 301 -0.36 -4.25 -20.95
C ALA A 301 -1.74 -3.57 -20.84
N VAL A 302 -2.70 -3.96 -21.68
CA VAL A 302 -4.10 -3.50 -21.58
C VAL A 302 -4.68 -3.92 -20.23
N ASN A 303 -4.60 -5.19 -19.86
CA ASN A 303 -5.10 -5.67 -18.57
C ASN A 303 -4.43 -4.93 -17.40
N ALA A 304 -3.10 -4.81 -17.43
CA ALA A 304 -2.30 -4.11 -16.43
C ALA A 304 -2.75 -2.66 -16.17
N SER A 305 -3.33 -1.99 -17.17
CA SER A 305 -3.78 -0.60 -17.06
C SER A 305 -4.99 -0.42 -16.13
N TYR A 306 -5.79 -1.48 -15.93
CA TYR A 306 -7.03 -1.42 -15.17
C TYR A 306 -7.24 -2.50 -14.11
N ILE A 307 -6.39 -3.54 -14.01
CA ILE A 307 -6.44 -4.51 -12.91
C ILE A 307 -6.49 -3.83 -11.53
N PRO A 308 -5.77 -2.72 -11.26
CA PRO A 308 -5.90 -2.00 -9.99
C PRO A 308 -7.34 -1.60 -9.64
N ALA A 309 -8.11 -1.11 -10.62
CA ALA A 309 -9.52 -0.76 -10.41
C ALA A 309 -10.39 -2.00 -10.17
N VAL A 310 -10.09 -3.10 -10.87
CA VAL A 310 -10.76 -4.41 -10.66
C VAL A 310 -10.49 -4.95 -9.25
N ALA A 311 -9.26 -4.79 -8.75
CA ALA A 311 -8.80 -5.27 -7.44
C ALA A 311 -9.19 -4.36 -6.26
N LEU A 312 -9.58 -3.11 -6.51
CA LEU A 312 -9.77 -2.08 -5.47
C LEU A 312 -10.65 -2.53 -4.29
N ARG A 313 -11.77 -3.21 -4.57
CA ARG A 313 -12.68 -3.68 -3.51
C ARG A 313 -12.04 -4.75 -2.63
N LEU A 314 -11.27 -5.65 -3.23
CA LEU A 314 -10.51 -6.67 -2.53
C LEU A 314 -9.38 -6.04 -1.69
N GLU A 315 -8.65 -5.08 -2.25
CA GLU A 315 -7.57 -4.38 -1.54
C GLU A 315 -8.11 -3.64 -0.31
N ARG A 316 -9.22 -2.90 -0.45
CA ARG A 316 -9.89 -2.25 0.70
C ARG A 316 -10.32 -3.27 1.75
N TRP A 317 -10.90 -4.39 1.33
CA TRP A 317 -11.30 -5.47 2.23
C TRP A 317 -10.10 -6.09 2.97
N LEU A 318 -8.96 -6.25 2.30
CA LEU A 318 -7.72 -6.75 2.90
C LEU A 318 -7.13 -5.80 3.95
N ILE A 319 -7.10 -4.50 3.66
CA ILE A 319 -6.64 -3.47 4.60
C ILE A 319 -7.48 -3.54 5.88
N GLU A 320 -8.80 -3.65 5.74
CA GLU A 320 -9.70 -3.83 6.89
C GLU A 320 -9.47 -5.16 7.61
N MET A 321 -9.22 -6.24 6.88
CA MET A 321 -8.91 -7.55 7.47
C MET A 321 -7.65 -7.47 8.33
N GLN A 322 -6.60 -6.80 7.85
CA GLN A 322 -5.33 -6.64 8.57
C GLN A 322 -5.53 -5.96 9.93
N ASN A 323 -6.37 -4.93 9.98
CA ASN A 323 -6.71 -4.23 11.22
C ASN A 323 -7.52 -5.10 12.19
N ARG A 324 -8.19 -6.15 11.69
CA ARG A 324 -9.08 -7.05 12.43
C ARG A 324 -8.49 -8.41 12.75
N LEU A 325 -7.25 -8.73 12.36
CA LEU A 325 -6.63 -10.07 12.51
C LEU A 325 -6.68 -10.62 13.94
N ASN A 326 -6.59 -9.77 14.97
CA ASN A 326 -6.64 -10.17 16.38
C ASN A 326 -7.98 -9.84 17.05
N SER A 327 -8.99 -9.45 16.28
CA SER A 327 -10.31 -9.07 16.78
C SER A 327 -11.29 -10.24 16.71
N PRO A 328 -12.28 -10.31 17.60
CA PRO A 328 -13.36 -11.30 17.50
C PRO A 328 -14.22 -11.11 16.23
N GLU A 329 -14.12 -9.96 15.56
CA GLU A 329 -14.85 -9.63 14.34
C GLU A 329 -14.27 -10.24 13.06
N LEU A 330 -13.09 -10.86 13.13
CA LEU A 330 -12.41 -11.44 11.97
C LEU A 330 -13.33 -12.39 11.18
N ARG A 331 -14.13 -13.19 11.89
CA ARG A 331 -15.08 -14.13 11.26
C ARG A 331 -16.14 -13.41 10.42
N GLN A 332 -16.80 -12.43 11.00
CA GLN A 332 -17.82 -11.66 10.29
C GLN A 332 -17.21 -10.95 9.06
N HIS A 333 -15.94 -10.55 9.16
CA HIS A 333 -15.21 -9.97 8.04
C HIS A 333 -14.90 -10.99 6.94
N LEU A 334 -14.49 -12.21 7.30
CA LEU A 334 -14.30 -13.34 6.38
C LEU A 334 -15.60 -13.73 5.66
N ASP A 335 -16.73 -13.78 6.37
CA ASP A 335 -18.05 -14.07 5.78
C ASP A 335 -18.43 -13.01 4.72
N ASN A 336 -18.00 -11.77 4.92
CA ASN A 336 -18.22 -10.66 3.99
C ASN A 336 -17.30 -10.68 2.76
N PHE A 337 -16.28 -11.54 2.69
CA PHE A 337 -15.37 -11.66 1.53
C PHE A 337 -16.14 -11.87 0.21
N SER A 338 -17.17 -12.71 0.26
CA SER A 338 -18.08 -12.96 -0.85
C SER A 338 -18.62 -11.65 -1.45
N ARG A 339 -18.96 -10.67 -0.62
CA ARG A 339 -19.50 -9.36 -1.03
C ARG A 339 -18.42 -8.40 -1.54
N ALA A 340 -17.17 -8.57 -1.11
CA ALA A 340 -16.06 -7.71 -1.52
C ALA A 340 -15.56 -8.01 -2.95
N ASN A 341 -15.77 -9.23 -3.44
CA ASN A 341 -15.26 -9.66 -4.74
C ASN A 341 -15.98 -8.97 -5.92
N ASN A 342 -15.23 -8.38 -6.86
CA ASN A 342 -15.76 -7.76 -8.07
C ASN A 342 -16.14 -8.82 -9.13
N ARG A 343 -17.22 -8.65 -9.92
CA ARG A 343 -17.58 -9.57 -11.01
C ARG A 343 -16.47 -9.66 -12.06
N ALA A 344 -15.85 -8.53 -12.39
CA ALA A 344 -14.69 -8.49 -13.27
C ALA A 344 -13.51 -9.27 -12.69
N GLN A 345 -13.29 -9.20 -11.38
CA GLN A 345 -12.25 -9.98 -10.71
C GLN A 345 -12.54 -11.48 -10.83
N ARG A 346 -13.79 -11.92 -10.62
CA ARG A 346 -14.21 -13.33 -10.80
C ARG A 346 -13.99 -13.81 -12.23
N LEU A 347 -14.34 -13.00 -13.24
CA LEU A 347 -14.08 -13.35 -14.63
C LEU A 347 -12.57 -13.40 -14.92
N GLY A 348 -11.79 -12.46 -14.40
CA GLY A 348 -10.34 -12.41 -14.54
C GLY A 348 -9.64 -13.63 -13.94
N MET A 349 -10.12 -14.14 -12.79
CA MET A 349 -9.62 -15.38 -12.19
C MET A 349 -9.74 -16.58 -13.14
N LEU A 350 -10.81 -16.64 -13.92
CA LEU A 350 -11.06 -17.73 -14.87
C LEU A 350 -10.21 -17.58 -16.13
N VAL A 351 -10.01 -16.33 -16.57
CA VAL A 351 -9.05 -16.01 -17.62
C VAL A 351 -7.66 -16.48 -17.20
N ALA A 352 -7.23 -16.23 -15.96
CA ALA A 352 -5.94 -16.72 -15.46
C ALA A 352 -5.85 -18.25 -15.48
N LEU A 353 -6.88 -18.96 -15.00
CA LEU A 353 -6.93 -20.43 -15.05
C LEU A 353 -6.78 -20.97 -16.48
N GLN A 354 -7.43 -20.34 -17.45
CA GLN A 354 -7.36 -20.74 -18.85
C GLN A 354 -6.02 -20.40 -19.51
N GLN A 355 -5.57 -19.14 -19.40
CA GLN A 355 -4.34 -18.67 -20.05
C GLN A 355 -3.09 -19.40 -19.56
N GLU A 356 -3.05 -19.75 -18.28
CA GLU A 356 -1.91 -20.43 -17.68
C GLU A 356 -2.12 -21.95 -17.61
N ALA A 357 -3.20 -22.51 -18.18
CA ALA A 357 -3.52 -23.93 -18.13
C ALA A 357 -3.45 -24.53 -16.70
N MET A 358 -3.84 -23.72 -15.70
CA MET A 358 -3.84 -24.13 -14.30
C MET A 358 -5.07 -24.97 -13.99
N THR A 359 -4.90 -26.01 -13.19
CA THR A 359 -6.01 -26.83 -12.70
C THR A 359 -6.20 -26.67 -11.20
N LEU A 360 -7.45 -26.71 -10.76
CA LEU A 360 -7.81 -26.64 -9.34
C LEU A 360 -7.90 -28.06 -8.77
N ARG A 361 -7.31 -28.26 -7.60
CA ARG A 361 -7.48 -29.47 -6.77
C ARG A 361 -8.16 -29.08 -5.46
N ILE A 362 -9.28 -29.72 -5.17
CA ILE A 362 -10.04 -29.49 -3.94
C ILE A 362 -9.61 -30.53 -2.91
N ALA A 363 -9.51 -30.12 -1.64
CA ALA A 363 -9.25 -31.03 -0.54
C ALA A 363 -10.39 -32.06 -0.38
N ASP A 364 -10.04 -33.33 -0.21
CA ASP A 364 -11.03 -34.36 0.10
C ASP A 364 -11.30 -34.44 1.62
N GLU A 365 -12.29 -35.23 2.02
CA GLU A 365 -12.66 -35.39 3.43
C GLU A 365 -11.51 -35.94 4.28
N ALA A 366 -10.66 -36.80 3.71
CA ALA A 366 -9.51 -37.36 4.39
C ALA A 366 -8.42 -36.31 4.64
N ASP A 367 -8.20 -35.41 3.69
CA ASP A 367 -7.30 -34.27 3.81
C ASP A 367 -7.79 -33.30 4.89
N VAL A 368 -9.09 -32.97 4.90
CA VAL A 368 -9.69 -32.10 5.93
C VAL A 368 -9.56 -32.72 7.32
N GLN A 369 -9.80 -34.03 7.46
CA GLN A 369 -9.64 -34.73 8.74
C GLN A 369 -8.18 -34.73 9.22
N LYS A 370 -7.22 -35.00 8.33
CA LYS A 370 -5.79 -34.93 8.69
C LYS A 370 -5.36 -33.51 9.08
N PHE A 371 -5.89 -32.49 8.41
CA PHE A 371 -5.65 -31.09 8.78
C PHE A 371 -6.15 -30.81 10.21
N ARG A 372 -7.37 -31.26 10.52
CA ARG A 372 -7.95 -31.16 11.87
C ARG A 372 -7.08 -31.84 12.93
N ASP A 373 -6.64 -33.06 12.67
CA ASP A 373 -5.78 -33.82 13.59
C ASP A 373 -4.43 -33.12 13.83
N ASN A 374 -3.82 -32.58 12.76
CA ASN A 374 -2.60 -31.78 12.84
C ASN A 374 -2.82 -30.50 13.66
N PHE A 375 -3.97 -29.85 13.56
CA PHE A 375 -4.29 -28.67 14.34
C PHE A 375 -4.45 -29.00 15.84
N ILE A 376 -5.16 -30.08 16.17
CA ILE A 376 -5.30 -30.58 17.55
C ILE A 376 -3.91 -30.89 18.13
N ARG A 377 -3.05 -31.54 17.35
CA ARG A 377 -1.67 -31.83 17.75
C ARG A 377 -0.84 -30.56 17.99
N LEU A 378 -1.03 -29.51 17.19
CA LEU A 378 -0.37 -28.22 17.41
C LEU A 378 -0.77 -27.62 18.76
N ASN A 379 -2.06 -27.62 19.09
CA ASN A 379 -2.55 -27.14 20.40
C ASN A 379 -1.96 -27.93 21.57
N GLN A 380 -1.85 -29.26 21.43
CA GLN A 380 -1.22 -30.11 22.45
C GLN A 380 0.27 -29.77 22.62
N LEU A 381 1.01 -29.52 21.54
CA LEU A 381 2.42 -29.12 21.59
C LEU A 381 2.60 -27.75 22.23
N LEU A 382 1.70 -26.79 21.96
CA LEU A 382 1.71 -25.48 22.61
C LEU A 382 1.48 -25.60 24.13
N ALA A 383 0.50 -26.40 24.55
CA ALA A 383 0.25 -26.66 25.97
C ALA A 383 1.45 -27.36 26.66
N ALA A 384 2.05 -28.35 26.00
CA ALA A 384 3.23 -29.05 26.51
C ALA A 384 4.46 -28.11 26.63
N GLU A 385 4.64 -27.21 25.68
CA GLU A 385 5.69 -26.19 25.75
C GLU A 385 5.50 -25.27 26.96
N ASP A 386 4.28 -24.78 27.19
CA ASP A 386 3.95 -23.95 28.35
C ASP A 386 4.24 -24.68 29.67
N ASP A 387 3.90 -25.97 29.75
CA ASP A 387 4.21 -26.79 30.91
C ASP A 387 5.71 -26.95 31.15
N LEU A 388 6.49 -27.22 30.10
CA LEU A 388 7.95 -27.33 30.19
C LEU A 388 8.59 -25.99 30.58
N ILE A 389 8.08 -24.86 30.08
CA ILE A 389 8.51 -23.52 30.49
C ILE A 389 8.22 -23.30 31.99
N ARG A 390 7.02 -23.67 32.46
CA ARG A 390 6.65 -23.60 33.88
C ARG A 390 7.58 -24.47 34.74
N GLN A 391 7.85 -25.70 34.33
CA GLN A 391 8.75 -26.62 35.03
C GLN A 391 10.19 -26.09 35.08
N ARG A 392 10.76 -25.65 33.95
CA ARG A 392 12.08 -25.02 33.89
C ARG A 392 12.20 -23.82 34.83
N ASN A 393 11.18 -22.98 34.87
CA ASN A 393 11.14 -21.81 35.76
C ASN A 393 11.09 -22.23 37.24
N ARG A 394 10.35 -23.30 37.58
CA ARG A 394 10.35 -23.88 38.94
C ARG A 394 11.73 -24.41 39.32
N ILE A 395 12.38 -25.20 38.45
CA ILE A 395 13.72 -25.75 38.69
C ILE A 395 14.75 -24.62 38.86
N THR A 396 14.68 -23.58 38.03
CA THR A 396 15.56 -22.40 38.13
C THR A 396 15.40 -21.70 39.47
N LYS A 397 14.15 -21.54 39.96
CA LYS A 397 13.88 -20.99 41.30
C LYS A 397 14.44 -21.90 42.40
N LEU A 398 14.33 -23.23 42.27
CA LEU A 398 14.86 -24.18 43.24
C LEU A 398 16.39 -24.09 43.31
N ILE A 399 17.09 -24.09 42.17
CA ILE A 399 18.56 -23.95 42.09
C ILE A 399 19.05 -22.68 42.79
N SER A 400 18.31 -21.58 42.70
CA SER A 400 18.70 -20.30 43.32
C SER A 400 18.63 -20.26 44.85
N ARG A 401 18.14 -21.31 45.52
CA ARG A 401 18.03 -21.37 46.99
C ARG A 401 19.37 -21.68 47.65
N ARG A 402 19.73 -20.93 48.70
CA ARG A 402 21.03 -21.02 49.41
C ARG A 402 21.22 -22.28 50.28
N ALA A 403 20.20 -23.13 50.45
CA ALA A 403 20.19 -24.25 51.40
C ALA A 403 20.32 -25.65 50.73
N LEU A 404 20.74 -25.73 49.47
CA LEU A 404 20.88 -26.99 48.73
C LEU A 404 22.20 -27.70 49.06
N THR A 405 22.16 -29.02 49.22
CA THR A 405 23.38 -29.84 49.26
C THR A 405 23.99 -29.97 47.86
N ALA A 406 25.29 -30.33 47.78
CA ALA A 406 26.00 -30.46 46.51
C ALA A 406 25.33 -31.49 45.55
N ASP A 407 24.79 -32.58 46.10
CA ASP A 407 24.12 -33.62 45.31
C ASP A 407 22.75 -33.15 44.81
N GLN A 408 21.94 -32.52 45.67
CA GLN A 408 20.66 -31.91 45.28
C GLN A 408 20.84 -30.85 44.19
N HIS A 409 21.92 -30.08 44.26
CA HIS A 409 22.24 -29.10 43.23
C HIS A 409 22.60 -29.77 41.89
N ARG A 410 23.34 -30.88 41.88
CA ARG A 410 23.64 -31.65 40.66
C ARG A 410 22.38 -32.26 40.06
N ASP A 411 21.51 -32.84 40.88
CA ASP A 411 20.26 -33.45 40.42
C ASP A 411 19.35 -32.43 39.73
N LEU A 412 19.19 -31.24 40.32
CA LEU A 412 18.42 -30.14 39.72
C LEU A 412 19.04 -29.62 38.41
N LEU A 413 20.37 -29.63 38.28
CA LEU A 413 21.05 -29.28 37.03
C LEU A 413 20.78 -30.32 35.93
N TYR A 414 20.81 -31.61 36.26
CA TYR A 414 20.44 -32.68 35.35
C TYR A 414 18.97 -32.59 34.92
N GLU A 415 18.06 -32.37 35.87
CA GLU A 415 16.63 -32.20 35.59
C GLU A 415 16.38 -30.97 34.68
N ARG A 416 17.06 -29.85 34.94
CA ARG A 416 17.00 -28.67 34.07
C ARG A 416 17.49 -28.96 32.66
N GLN A 417 18.58 -29.73 32.52
CA GLN A 417 19.12 -30.10 31.22
C GLN A 417 18.15 -31.03 30.46
N TYR A 418 17.52 -31.98 31.15
CA TYR A 418 16.49 -32.84 30.60
C TYR A 418 15.28 -32.03 30.09
N VAL A 419 14.73 -31.13 30.93
CA VAL A 419 13.61 -30.26 30.55
C VAL A 419 13.97 -29.34 29.38
N ASN A 420 15.19 -28.80 29.35
CA ASN A 420 15.66 -27.99 28.22
C ASN A 420 15.73 -28.80 26.91
N ASN A 421 16.19 -30.05 26.96
CA ASN A 421 16.23 -30.92 25.80
C ASN A 421 14.82 -31.25 25.30
N GLN A 422 13.89 -31.55 26.20
CA GLN A 422 12.48 -31.76 25.83
C GLN A 422 11.84 -30.51 25.25
N LEU A 423 12.15 -29.33 25.81
CA LEU A 423 11.66 -28.06 25.30
C LEU A 423 12.15 -27.81 23.87
N LEU A 424 13.43 -28.09 23.59
CA LEU A 424 13.99 -27.98 22.25
C LEU A 424 13.31 -28.93 21.26
N GLN A 425 13.11 -30.19 21.64
CA GLN A 425 12.41 -31.18 20.80
C GLN A 425 10.95 -30.78 20.53
N THR A 426 10.24 -30.30 21.56
CA THR A 426 8.86 -29.81 21.45
C THR A 426 8.77 -28.60 20.51
N ARG A 427 9.71 -27.65 20.60
CA ARG A 427 9.78 -26.50 19.69
C ARG A 427 10.05 -26.92 18.24
N ASN A 428 11.01 -27.81 18.03
CA ASN A 428 11.33 -28.30 16.69
C ASN A 428 10.15 -29.02 16.04
N THR A 429 9.43 -29.85 16.80
CA THR A 429 8.23 -30.56 16.31
C THR A 429 7.07 -29.62 16.05
N ARG A 430 6.83 -28.64 16.95
CA ARG A 430 5.86 -27.57 16.76
C ARG A 430 6.16 -26.76 15.50
N ASP A 431 7.41 -26.35 15.28
CA ASP A 431 7.81 -25.52 14.15
C ASP A 431 7.76 -26.30 12.82
N ALA A 432 8.02 -27.60 12.83
CA ALA A 432 7.79 -28.46 11.68
C ALA A 432 6.30 -28.57 11.35
N LEU A 433 5.45 -28.82 12.36
CA LEU A 433 4.01 -28.94 12.19
C LEU A 433 3.36 -27.62 11.73
N ARG A 434 3.80 -26.49 12.29
CA ARG A 434 3.37 -25.15 11.87
C ARG A 434 3.66 -24.92 10.39
N ARG A 435 4.85 -25.28 9.90
CA ARG A 435 5.21 -25.15 8.48
C ARG A 435 4.37 -26.05 7.59
N GLU A 436 4.03 -27.26 8.03
CA GLU A 436 3.12 -28.14 7.28
C GLU A 436 1.70 -27.58 7.22
N LEU A 437 1.17 -27.04 8.33
CA LEU A 437 -0.13 -26.38 8.36
C LEU A 437 -0.16 -25.11 7.49
N GLU A 438 0.93 -24.33 7.47
CA GLU A 438 1.06 -23.17 6.57
C GLU A 438 1.01 -23.59 5.10
N LYS A 439 1.76 -24.64 4.72
CA LYS A 439 1.69 -25.21 3.36
C LYS A 439 0.31 -25.77 3.03
N ALA A 440 -0.42 -26.29 4.02
CA ALA A 440 -1.74 -26.89 3.81
C ALA A 440 -2.81 -25.86 3.44
N ILE A 441 -2.70 -24.63 3.97
CA ILE A 441 -3.63 -23.53 3.70
C ILE A 441 -3.20 -22.76 2.43
N THR A 442 -1.91 -22.76 2.11
CA THR A 442 -1.37 -22.04 0.95
C THR A 442 -1.82 -22.68 -0.37
N PRO A 443 -2.49 -21.96 -1.30
CA PRO A 443 -2.99 -22.52 -2.56
C PRO A 443 -1.91 -23.16 -3.44
N THR A 444 -0.69 -22.64 -3.38
CA THR A 444 0.49 -23.12 -4.11
C THR A 444 1.39 -24.03 -3.27
N GLY A 445 1.03 -24.26 -1.99
CA GLY A 445 1.80 -25.10 -1.09
C GLY A 445 1.73 -26.58 -1.47
N THR A 446 2.75 -27.33 -1.09
CA THR A 446 2.85 -28.79 -1.28
C THR A 446 2.97 -29.50 0.07
N PRO A 447 1.88 -29.55 0.88
CA PRO A 447 1.88 -30.32 2.13
C PRO A 447 2.05 -31.81 1.83
N ALA A 448 2.72 -32.53 2.73
CA ALA A 448 2.85 -33.98 2.58
C ALA A 448 1.49 -34.69 2.72
N ASN A 449 0.59 -34.13 3.53
CA ASN A 449 -0.77 -34.64 3.79
C ASN A 449 -1.63 -33.54 4.44
N GLY A 450 -2.96 -33.60 4.27
CA GLY A 450 -3.89 -32.77 5.04
C GLY A 450 -4.02 -31.35 4.49
N ALA A 451 -4.28 -31.23 3.18
CA ALA A 451 -4.59 -29.94 2.56
C ALA A 451 -5.98 -29.43 2.99
N ILE A 452 -6.22 -28.14 2.85
CA ILE A 452 -7.54 -27.54 3.10
C ILE A 452 -7.91 -26.57 1.98
N GLY A 453 -9.21 -26.50 1.65
CA GLY A 453 -9.72 -25.69 0.55
C GLY A 453 -9.21 -26.11 -0.81
N VAL A 454 -8.80 -25.12 -1.58
CA VAL A 454 -8.48 -25.24 -3.00
C VAL A 454 -7.01 -24.96 -3.24
N ARG A 455 -6.41 -25.84 -4.04
CA ARG A 455 -5.01 -25.76 -4.46
C ARG A 455 -4.90 -25.56 -5.94
N LEU A 456 -3.88 -24.80 -6.34
CA LEU A 456 -3.49 -24.63 -7.72
C LEU A 456 -2.43 -25.67 -8.06
N ASN A 457 -2.71 -26.46 -9.09
CA ASN A 457 -1.70 -27.29 -9.72
C ASN A 457 -0.93 -26.41 -10.71
N ILE A 458 0.25 -25.95 -10.27
CA ILE A 458 1.12 -25.05 -11.03
C ILE A 458 2.49 -25.69 -11.24
N SER A 459 3.12 -25.32 -12.35
CA SER A 459 4.49 -25.68 -12.68
C SER A 459 5.50 -24.75 -11.99
N ASP A 460 6.75 -25.19 -11.84
CA ASP A 460 7.83 -24.36 -11.26
C ASP A 460 8.01 -22.99 -11.95
N PRO A 461 7.93 -22.88 -13.29
CA PRO A 461 7.98 -21.57 -13.96
C PRO A 461 6.84 -20.62 -13.56
N GLN A 462 5.61 -21.14 -13.39
CA GLN A 462 4.45 -20.34 -12.98
C GLN A 462 4.60 -19.87 -11.54
N LEU A 463 5.07 -20.74 -10.65
CA LEU A 463 5.34 -20.34 -9.26
C LEU A 463 6.41 -19.24 -9.18
N ARG A 464 7.45 -19.29 -10.03
CA ARG A 464 8.44 -18.21 -10.12
C ARG A 464 7.81 -16.90 -10.61
N ALA A 465 6.98 -16.96 -11.65
CA ALA A 465 6.29 -15.76 -12.16
C ALA A 465 5.40 -15.13 -11.08
N LEU A 466 4.66 -15.94 -10.32
CA LEU A 466 3.87 -15.48 -9.17
C LEU A 466 4.74 -14.82 -8.11
N ASN A 467 5.86 -15.44 -7.75
CA ASN A 467 6.78 -14.91 -6.76
C ASN A 467 7.42 -13.60 -7.24
N ASP A 468 7.81 -13.49 -8.50
CA ASP A 468 8.33 -12.26 -9.09
C ASP A 468 7.29 -11.13 -9.04
N GLU A 469 6.01 -11.45 -9.30
CA GLU A 469 4.93 -10.49 -9.14
C GLU A 469 4.78 -10.09 -7.68
N ILE A 470 4.67 -11.04 -6.74
CA ILE A 470 4.61 -10.80 -5.29
C ILE A 470 5.79 -9.94 -4.81
N GLU A 471 7.01 -10.20 -5.29
CA GLU A 471 8.19 -9.40 -4.97
C GLU A 471 8.08 -7.97 -5.51
N LYS A 472 7.58 -7.78 -6.74
CA LYS A 472 7.26 -6.44 -7.27
C LYS A 472 6.18 -5.74 -6.43
N LEU A 473 5.22 -6.50 -5.88
CA LEU A 473 4.17 -5.95 -4.98
C LEU A 473 4.78 -5.52 -3.65
N ARG A 474 5.64 -6.36 -3.06
CA ARG A 474 6.35 -6.07 -1.80
C ARG A 474 7.33 -4.91 -1.95
N ALA A 475 7.91 -4.75 -3.14
CA ALA A 475 8.71 -3.59 -3.51
C ALA A 475 7.85 -2.33 -3.80
N GLY A 476 6.53 -2.41 -3.65
CA GLY A 476 5.56 -1.37 -3.99
C GLY A 476 5.90 0.01 -3.45
N GLY A 477 5.78 1.02 -4.32
CA GLY A 477 5.81 2.45 -3.95
C GLY A 477 7.11 3.22 -4.24
N LEU A 478 8.28 2.57 -4.34
CA LEU A 478 9.55 3.31 -4.49
C LEU A 478 9.97 3.59 -5.96
N ARG A 479 9.29 3.02 -6.96
CA ARG A 479 9.70 3.15 -8.39
C ARG A 479 8.57 3.50 -9.37
N GLY A 480 7.36 3.76 -8.90
CA GLY A 480 6.27 4.28 -9.72
C GLY A 480 5.95 5.71 -9.27
N TYR A 481 5.80 6.63 -10.23
CA TYR A 481 5.52 8.05 -9.99
C TYR A 481 4.66 8.28 -8.75
N ALA A 482 5.24 8.99 -7.78
CA ALA A 482 4.67 9.33 -6.47
C ALA A 482 3.40 10.20 -6.61
N THR A 483 2.31 9.55 -7.01
CA THR A 483 0.95 10.08 -6.94
C THR A 483 0.26 9.34 -5.79
N GLN A 484 -0.27 10.11 -4.82
CA GLN A 484 -1.15 9.54 -3.79
C GLN A 484 -2.27 8.76 -4.50
N GLY A 485 -2.41 7.47 -4.17
CA GLY A 485 -3.33 6.53 -4.83
C GLY A 485 -2.63 5.43 -5.64
N ALA A 486 -1.44 5.66 -6.21
CA ALA A 486 -0.74 4.64 -7.01
C ALA A 486 0.00 3.57 -6.18
N ALA A 487 0.19 3.83 -4.88
CA ALA A 487 0.78 2.90 -3.91
C ALA A 487 -0.21 1.82 -3.44
N ALA A 488 -1.53 2.04 -3.62
CA ALA A 488 -2.56 1.08 -3.24
C ALA A 488 -2.77 -0.01 -4.31
N ALA A 489 -2.43 0.27 -5.57
CA ALA A 489 -2.56 -0.63 -6.70
C ALA A 489 -1.50 -1.75 -6.69
N ALA A 490 -1.66 -2.72 -5.80
CA ALA A 490 -0.71 -3.79 -5.55
C ALA A 490 -0.80 -4.92 -6.59
N LEU A 491 -1.50 -4.77 -7.72
CA LEU A 491 -1.77 -5.86 -8.66
C LEU A 491 -1.70 -5.36 -10.11
N LYS A 492 -0.50 -5.02 -10.60
CA LYS A 492 -0.33 -4.39 -11.92
C LYS A 492 0.01 -5.35 -13.07
N GLY A 493 0.24 -6.65 -12.80
CA GLY A 493 0.85 -7.55 -13.79
C GLY A 493 -0.10 -8.52 -14.50
N SER A 494 -0.97 -9.19 -13.75
CA SER A 494 -1.83 -10.24 -14.28
C SER A 494 -3.01 -10.55 -13.33
N PHE A 495 -3.98 -11.34 -13.80
CA PHE A 495 -5.05 -11.86 -12.95
C PHE A 495 -4.61 -13.04 -12.06
N PHE A 496 -3.40 -13.57 -12.25
CA PHE A 496 -2.93 -14.75 -11.53
C PHE A 496 -2.66 -14.52 -10.04
N PRO A 497 -1.98 -13.44 -9.60
CA PRO A 497 -1.88 -13.11 -8.18
C PRO A 497 -3.25 -12.87 -7.55
N LEU A 498 -4.16 -12.23 -8.27
CA LEU A 498 -5.55 -12.04 -7.82
C LEU A 498 -6.25 -13.37 -7.54
N LEU A 499 -6.09 -14.35 -8.43
CA LEU A 499 -6.57 -15.71 -8.23
C LEU A 499 -5.94 -16.35 -7.00
N ALA A 500 -4.61 -16.36 -6.91
CA ALA A 500 -3.90 -16.97 -5.78
C ALA A 500 -4.32 -16.35 -4.43
N MET A 501 -4.52 -15.04 -4.39
CA MET A 501 -4.89 -14.30 -3.19
C MET A 501 -6.36 -14.57 -2.79
N CYS A 502 -7.29 -14.61 -3.76
CA CYS A 502 -8.66 -15.08 -3.51
C CYS A 502 -8.70 -16.50 -2.96
N LEU A 503 -7.88 -17.41 -3.53
CA LEU A 503 -7.79 -18.79 -3.06
C LEU A 503 -7.27 -18.88 -1.64
N GLN A 504 -6.25 -18.09 -1.31
CA GLN A 504 -5.69 -18.02 0.04
C GLN A 504 -6.74 -17.57 1.06
N ILE A 505 -7.55 -16.56 0.75
CA ILE A 505 -8.62 -16.07 1.64
C ILE A 505 -9.67 -17.15 1.85
N GLY A 506 -10.09 -17.84 0.78
CA GLY A 506 -11.04 -18.93 0.88
C GLY A 506 -10.53 -20.09 1.75
N ASN A 507 -9.29 -20.51 1.53
CA ASN A 507 -8.64 -21.56 2.34
C ASN A 507 -8.52 -21.16 3.82
N LEU A 508 -8.26 -19.88 4.10
CA LEU A 508 -8.27 -19.36 5.47
C LEU A 508 -9.66 -19.45 6.11
N GLY A 509 -10.72 -19.15 5.36
CA GLY A 509 -12.10 -19.32 5.82
C GLY A 509 -12.43 -20.77 6.16
N GLU A 510 -12.05 -21.72 5.31
CA GLU A 510 -12.26 -23.15 5.57
C GLU A 510 -11.42 -23.64 6.76
N ALA A 511 -10.16 -23.23 6.86
CA ALA A 511 -9.30 -23.57 7.99
C ALA A 511 -9.86 -23.06 9.32
N TRP A 512 -10.49 -21.88 9.31
CA TRP A 512 -11.17 -21.33 10.48
C TRP A 512 -12.38 -22.16 10.91
N GLU A 513 -13.20 -22.63 9.97
CA GLU A 513 -14.35 -23.48 10.29
C GLU A 513 -13.91 -24.84 10.85
N VAL A 514 -12.83 -25.43 10.31
CA VAL A 514 -12.24 -26.66 10.87
C VAL A 514 -11.69 -26.43 12.28
N TRP A 515 -11.01 -25.30 12.51
CA TRP A 515 -10.53 -24.94 13.84
C TRP A 515 -11.67 -24.88 14.87
N LYS A 516 -12.76 -24.19 14.53
CA LYS A 516 -13.92 -24.08 15.42
C LYS A 516 -14.60 -25.42 15.66
N GLY A 517 -14.68 -26.29 14.65
CA GLY A 517 -15.23 -27.64 14.81
C GLY A 517 -14.33 -28.57 15.63
N ALA A 518 -13.05 -28.23 15.82
CA ALA A 518 -12.07 -29.04 16.54
C ALA A 518 -11.93 -28.70 18.03
N GLY A 519 -12.39 -27.52 18.46
CA GLY A 519 -12.50 -27.13 19.87
C GLY A 519 -13.84 -27.56 20.45
#